data_AF-L1IGB0-F1
#
_entry.id   AF-L1IGB0-F1
#
_cell.length_a   1.000
_cell.length_b   1.000
_cell.length_c   1.000
_cell.angle_alpha   90.00
_cell.angle_beta   90.00
_cell.angle_gamma   90.00
#
_symmetry.space_group_name_H-M   'P 1'
#
loop_
_entity.id
_entity.type
_entity.pdbx_description
1 polymer ?
#
loop_
_entity_poly.entity_id
_entity_poly.type
_entity_poly.pdbx_seq_one_letter_code
_entity_poly.pdbx_strand_id
1 'polypeptide(L)'
;MVVSAINITEVYACVSSDSMTCLDPVDGLPAVPECPRAPQVDFLVDEVGLQPGQAMKLLAIKVVRQREKLQFMRNEIGFTRAVITKVVRRFPHILKYNLDRNLRPTLSFLETSLDFDRHEVRSLLEKQPAVLQLSVEENLHPKVFFMVRELGLMRDDLKKIFLANPMLLTLSLANNLKPKIAFFKKEFDVSLLLPCFSCLALLTTCSDQLEATEVAKIVKLHPPFLTYSQDNILNTSAYLTGFGIPRSKMRTTMLHCPQLFGLRSATF
;
A
#
# COMPACT_ATOMS: atom_id res chain seq x y z
N MET A 1 -42.11 -13.58 -13.50
CA MET A 1 -41.80 -14.25 -14.77
C MET A 1 -42.35 -13.35 -15.86
N VAL A 2 -41.62 -12.75 -16.79
CA VAL A 2 -40.29 -13.00 -17.35
C VAL A 2 -39.65 -11.63 -17.59
N VAL A 3 -38.45 -11.40 -17.05
CA VAL A 3 -37.62 -10.25 -17.41
C VAL A 3 -37.03 -10.58 -18.78
N SER A 4 -37.43 -9.85 -19.81
CA SER A 4 -36.92 -10.01 -21.16
C SER A 4 -35.42 -9.78 -21.19
N ALA A 5 -34.70 -10.79 -21.64
CA ALA A 5 -33.26 -10.75 -21.87
C ALA A 5 -32.91 -9.61 -22.83
N ILE A 6 -32.07 -8.68 -22.37
CA ILE A 6 -31.45 -7.69 -23.26
C ILE A 6 -30.41 -8.46 -24.09
N ASN A 7 -30.64 -8.49 -25.39
CA ASN A 7 -29.84 -9.21 -26.37
C ASN A 7 -28.46 -8.55 -26.48
N ILE A 8 -27.39 -9.29 -26.14
CA ILE A 8 -26.00 -8.81 -26.09
C ILE A 8 -25.48 -8.37 -27.48
N THR A 9 -26.18 -8.73 -28.55
CA THR A 9 -25.76 -8.48 -29.94
C THR A 9 -25.98 -7.05 -30.41
N GLU A 10 -26.92 -6.28 -29.83
CA GLU A 10 -27.17 -4.89 -30.26
C GLU A 10 -26.09 -3.90 -29.79
N VAL A 11 -25.30 -4.27 -28.78
CA VAL A 11 -24.20 -3.42 -28.26
C VAL A 11 -22.95 -3.49 -29.14
N TYR A 12 -22.79 -4.53 -29.96
CA TYR A 12 -21.59 -4.74 -30.78
C TYR A 12 -21.59 -3.96 -32.12
N ALA A 13 -22.72 -3.42 -32.57
CA ALA A 13 -22.79 -2.73 -33.87
C ALA A 13 -22.07 -1.37 -33.91
N CYS A 14 -21.73 -0.79 -32.76
CA CYS A 14 -20.94 0.46 -32.69
C CYS A 14 -19.43 0.25 -32.52
N VAL A 15 -18.94 -1.00 -32.52
CA VAL A 15 -17.52 -1.32 -32.31
C VAL A 15 -16.92 -1.88 -33.59
N SER A 16 -16.67 -1.01 -34.58
CA SER A 16 -15.76 -1.31 -35.70
C SER A 16 -15.32 -0.04 -36.41
N SER A 17 -14.25 0.59 -35.91
CA SER A 17 -13.12 1.07 -36.72
C SER A 17 -12.15 1.86 -35.85
N ASP A 18 -11.02 1.22 -35.51
CA ASP A 18 -9.78 1.90 -35.12
C ASP A 18 -9.23 2.64 -36.35
N SER A 19 -9.78 3.82 -36.67
CA SER A 19 -9.13 4.91 -37.42
C SER A 19 -10.19 5.91 -37.92
N MET A 20 -10.40 6.97 -37.16
CA MET A 20 -10.92 8.21 -37.72
C MET A 20 -10.15 9.33 -37.04
N THR A 21 -9.19 9.89 -37.77
CA THR A 21 -8.73 11.25 -37.52
C THR A 21 -9.97 12.11 -37.34
N CYS A 22 -10.03 12.85 -36.23
CA CYS A 22 -11.09 13.82 -36.02
C CYS A 22 -11.01 14.82 -37.17
N LEU A 23 -11.91 14.71 -38.14
CA LEU A 23 -12.13 15.78 -39.11
C LEU A 23 -12.62 17.00 -38.33
N ASP A 24 -12.05 18.16 -38.63
CA ASP A 24 -12.44 19.42 -37.99
C ASP A 24 -13.97 19.63 -38.07
N PRO A 25 -14.57 20.28 -37.07
CA PRO A 25 -16.01 20.53 -37.06
C PRO A 25 -16.39 21.35 -38.29
N VAL A 26 -17.26 20.81 -39.14
CA VAL A 26 -17.94 21.60 -40.17
C VAL A 26 -18.96 22.47 -39.44
N ASP A 27 -18.70 23.77 -39.39
CA ASP A 27 -19.59 24.76 -38.79
C ASP A 27 -21.01 24.65 -39.40
N GLY A 28 -22.02 24.43 -38.54
CA GLY A 28 -23.44 24.50 -38.93
C GLY A 28 -24.27 23.21 -38.82
N LEU A 29 -23.71 22.07 -38.40
CA LEU A 29 -24.52 20.91 -38.03
C LEU A 29 -24.98 20.99 -36.56
N PRO A 30 -26.23 20.58 -36.25
CA PRO A 30 -26.65 20.42 -34.85
C PRO A 30 -25.71 19.45 -34.16
N ALA A 31 -25.35 19.75 -32.90
CA ALA A 31 -24.53 18.87 -32.08
C ALA A 31 -25.07 17.43 -32.17
N VAL A 32 -24.20 16.49 -32.54
CA VAL A 32 -24.57 15.07 -32.61
C VAL A 32 -25.15 14.71 -31.25
N PRO A 33 -26.37 14.15 -31.17
CA PRO A 33 -26.94 13.73 -29.89
C PRO A 33 -25.94 12.79 -29.21
N GLU A 34 -25.51 13.12 -27.99
CA GLU A 34 -24.68 12.20 -27.21
C GLU A 34 -25.40 10.84 -27.17
N CYS A 35 -24.74 9.80 -27.68
CA CYS A 35 -25.32 8.47 -27.72
C CYS A 35 -25.73 8.06 -26.30
N PRO A 36 -26.97 7.59 -26.06
CA PRO A 36 -27.43 7.26 -24.71
C PRO A 36 -26.46 6.31 -24.02
N ARG A 37 -25.88 6.76 -22.90
CA ARG A 37 -24.96 5.95 -22.12
C ARG A 37 -25.74 4.83 -21.42
N ALA A 38 -25.11 3.66 -21.26
CA ALA A 38 -25.73 2.58 -20.51
C ALA A 38 -26.06 3.07 -19.08
N PRO A 39 -27.24 2.77 -18.50
CA PRO A 39 -27.65 3.32 -17.18
C PRO A 39 -26.66 3.05 -16.03
N GLN A 40 -25.87 1.99 -16.16
CA GLN A 40 -24.82 1.62 -15.21
C GLN A 40 -23.60 2.55 -15.31
N VAL A 41 -23.32 3.11 -16.49
CA VAL A 41 -22.28 4.12 -16.73
C VAL A 41 -22.70 5.43 -16.08
N ASP A 42 -23.94 5.87 -16.30
CA ASP A 42 -24.45 7.13 -15.74
C ASP A 42 -24.47 7.09 -14.21
N PHE A 43 -24.86 5.97 -13.60
CA PHE A 43 -24.73 5.79 -12.15
C PHE A 43 -23.28 6.03 -11.65
N LEU A 44 -22.27 5.47 -12.32
CA LEU A 44 -20.87 5.63 -11.92
C LEU A 44 -20.36 7.06 -12.18
N VAL A 45 -20.83 7.71 -13.25
CA VAL A 45 -20.51 9.12 -13.53
C VAL A 45 -21.14 10.02 -12.48
N ASP A 46 -22.42 9.82 -12.16
CA ASP A 46 -23.20 10.70 -11.29
C ASP A 46 -22.84 10.53 -9.80
N GLU A 47 -22.69 9.29 -9.32
CA GLU A 47 -22.34 9.06 -7.91
C GLU A 47 -20.84 9.21 -7.63
N VAL A 48 -19.97 8.78 -8.55
CA VAL A 48 -18.52 8.70 -8.31
C VAL A 48 -17.74 9.79 -9.05
N GLY A 49 -18.33 10.45 -10.05
CA GLY A 49 -17.63 11.49 -10.84
C GLY A 49 -16.59 10.91 -11.80
N LEU A 50 -16.78 9.67 -12.22
CA LEU A 50 -15.90 9.03 -13.17
C LEU A 50 -16.17 9.54 -14.59
N GLN A 51 -15.12 9.64 -15.40
CA GLN A 51 -15.28 9.88 -16.83
C GLN A 51 -15.96 8.66 -17.49
N PRO A 52 -16.80 8.83 -18.53
CA PRO A 52 -17.53 7.73 -19.15
C PRO A 52 -16.65 6.54 -19.58
N GLY A 53 -15.46 6.81 -20.15
CA GLY A 53 -14.50 5.76 -20.51
C GLY A 53 -13.92 5.00 -19.31
N GLN A 54 -13.82 5.62 -18.14
CA GLN A 54 -13.38 4.96 -16.90
C GLN A 54 -14.49 4.11 -16.29
N ALA A 55 -15.73 4.63 -16.30
CA ALA A 55 -16.90 3.87 -15.90
C ALA A 55 -17.05 2.60 -16.76
N MET A 56 -16.87 2.70 -18.08
CA MET A 56 -16.86 1.53 -18.96
C MET A 56 -15.78 0.48 -18.58
N LYS A 57 -14.56 0.92 -18.27
CA LYS A 57 -13.49 0.01 -17.80
C LYS A 57 -13.85 -0.70 -16.48
N LEU A 58 -14.53 -0.01 -15.56
CA LEU A 58 -15.00 -0.63 -14.31
C LEU A 58 -16.17 -1.59 -14.52
N LEU A 59 -17.08 -1.29 -15.45
CA LEU A 59 -18.18 -2.19 -15.80
C LEU A 59 -17.70 -3.46 -16.49
N ALA A 60 -16.60 -3.39 -17.25
CA ALA A 60 -15.92 -4.58 -17.78
C ALA A 60 -15.44 -5.52 -16.65
N ILE A 61 -15.20 -4.97 -15.45
CA ILE A 61 -14.99 -5.77 -14.24
C ILE A 61 -16.36 -6.27 -13.76
N LYS A 62 -16.71 -7.51 -14.15
CA LYS A 62 -17.93 -8.20 -13.70
C LYS A 62 -17.98 -8.30 -12.17
N VAL A 63 -18.54 -7.28 -11.52
CA VAL A 63 -18.62 -7.15 -10.06
C VAL A 63 -20.07 -7.15 -9.63
N VAL A 64 -20.39 -8.01 -8.68
CA VAL A 64 -21.67 -8.01 -7.98
C VAL A 64 -21.62 -6.96 -6.86
N ARG A 65 -22.71 -6.18 -6.70
CA ARG A 65 -22.88 -5.15 -5.65
C ARG A 65 -21.89 -3.97 -5.71
N GLN A 66 -21.56 -3.47 -6.92
CA GLN A 66 -20.67 -2.30 -7.09
C GLN A 66 -21.14 -1.08 -6.27
N ARG A 67 -22.44 -0.78 -6.31
CA ARG A 67 -23.07 0.32 -5.57
C ARG A 67 -22.75 0.28 -4.07
N GLU A 68 -22.89 -0.90 -3.46
CA GLU A 68 -22.69 -1.03 -2.02
C GLU A 68 -21.22 -0.84 -1.61
N LYS A 69 -20.27 -1.22 -2.48
CA LYS A 69 -18.84 -0.99 -2.22
C LYS A 69 -18.50 0.49 -2.27
N LEU A 70 -19.14 1.24 -3.17
CA LEU A 70 -19.00 2.70 -3.23
C LEU A 70 -19.66 3.37 -2.02
N GLN A 71 -20.84 2.89 -1.60
CA GLN A 71 -21.51 3.36 -0.39
C GLN A 71 -20.71 3.06 0.88
N PHE A 72 -20.06 1.89 0.97
CA PHE A 72 -19.12 1.56 2.05
C PHE A 72 -17.98 2.59 2.13
N MET A 73 -17.33 2.90 1.00
CA MET A 73 -16.26 3.90 0.96
C MET A 73 -16.75 5.29 1.39
N ARG A 74 -17.97 5.66 0.99
CA ARG A 74 -18.55 6.97 1.31
C ARG A 74 -19.01 7.07 2.76
N ASN A 75 -19.75 6.08 3.25
CA ASN A 75 -20.51 6.17 4.50
C ASN A 75 -19.75 5.56 5.68
N GLU A 76 -19.05 4.43 5.48
CA GLU A 76 -18.34 3.72 6.55
C GLU A 76 -16.92 4.26 6.69
N ILE A 77 -16.18 4.36 5.58
CA ILE A 77 -14.82 4.96 5.59
C ILE A 77 -14.90 6.49 5.70
N GLY A 78 -15.89 7.14 5.08
CA GLY A 78 -16.01 8.60 5.08
C GLY A 78 -15.20 9.31 3.99
N PHE A 79 -14.98 8.64 2.85
CA PHE A 79 -14.34 9.27 1.69
C PHE A 79 -15.27 10.24 0.97
N THR A 80 -14.69 11.35 0.50
CA THR A 80 -15.37 12.26 -0.43
C THR A 80 -15.47 11.62 -1.81
N ARG A 81 -16.39 12.13 -2.65
CA ARG A 81 -16.53 11.68 -4.04
C ARG A 81 -15.19 11.68 -4.78
N ALA A 82 -14.42 12.77 -4.67
CA ALA A 82 -13.11 12.92 -5.32
C ALA A 82 -12.09 11.85 -4.86
N VAL A 83 -12.07 11.52 -3.57
CA VAL A 83 -11.18 10.47 -3.03
C VAL A 83 -11.60 9.10 -3.55
N ILE A 84 -12.91 8.80 -3.60
CA ILE A 84 -13.42 7.55 -4.17
C ILE A 84 -13.00 7.43 -5.64
N THR A 85 -13.18 8.48 -6.45
CA THR A 85 -12.74 8.51 -7.86
C THR A 85 -11.25 8.18 -7.96
N LYS A 86 -10.41 8.83 -7.13
CA LYS A 86 -8.96 8.63 -7.10
C LYS A 86 -8.58 7.20 -6.72
N VAL A 87 -9.19 6.66 -5.66
CA VAL A 87 -8.95 5.30 -5.17
C VAL A 87 -9.34 4.26 -6.20
N VAL A 88 -10.56 4.35 -6.74
CA VAL A 88 -11.07 3.40 -7.74
C VAL A 88 -10.27 3.47 -9.04
N ARG A 89 -9.81 4.67 -9.44
CA ARG A 89 -8.93 4.82 -10.61
C ARG A 89 -7.56 4.17 -10.40
N ARG A 90 -6.97 4.33 -9.20
CA ARG A 90 -5.63 3.80 -8.89
C ARG A 90 -5.66 2.30 -8.57
N PHE A 91 -6.76 1.82 -8.02
CA PHE A 91 -6.92 0.44 -7.55
C PHE A 91 -8.34 -0.07 -7.84
N PRO A 92 -8.71 -0.29 -9.12
CA PRO A 92 -10.07 -0.67 -9.50
C PRO A 92 -10.48 -2.05 -8.98
N HIS A 93 -9.49 -2.91 -8.69
CA HIS A 93 -9.71 -4.24 -8.11
C HIS A 93 -10.35 -4.20 -6.72
N ILE A 94 -10.33 -3.06 -6.02
CA ILE A 94 -11.04 -2.89 -4.75
C ILE A 94 -12.51 -3.31 -4.84
N LEU A 95 -13.14 -3.09 -6.00
CA LEU A 95 -14.52 -3.45 -6.24
C LEU A 95 -14.72 -4.96 -6.38
N LYS A 96 -13.68 -5.79 -6.49
CA LYS A 96 -13.83 -7.25 -6.53
C LYS A 96 -13.96 -7.87 -5.14
N TYR A 97 -13.39 -7.24 -4.12
CA TYR A 97 -13.34 -7.81 -2.77
C TYR A 97 -14.71 -7.79 -2.08
N ASN A 98 -14.92 -8.75 -1.18
CA ASN A 98 -16.17 -8.92 -0.48
C ASN A 98 -16.25 -7.92 0.70
N LEU A 99 -17.42 -7.31 0.89
CA LEU A 99 -17.62 -6.32 1.96
C LEU A 99 -17.41 -6.93 3.34
N ASP A 100 -18.01 -8.08 3.60
CA ASP A 100 -18.09 -8.70 4.92
C ASP A 100 -16.89 -9.61 5.23
N ARG A 101 -16.20 -10.10 4.19
CA ARG A 101 -15.00 -10.96 4.37
C ARG A 101 -13.68 -10.21 4.24
N ASN A 102 -13.65 -9.05 3.59
CA ASN A 102 -12.41 -8.32 3.35
C ASN A 102 -12.50 -6.87 3.84
N LEU A 103 -13.41 -6.07 3.26
CA LEU A 103 -13.38 -4.61 3.41
C LEU A 103 -13.71 -4.16 4.85
N ARG A 104 -14.85 -4.59 5.40
CA ARG A 104 -15.28 -4.25 6.77
C ARG A 104 -14.38 -4.86 7.85
N PRO A 105 -13.98 -6.15 7.77
CA PRO A 105 -13.02 -6.70 8.73
C PRO A 105 -11.71 -5.92 8.76
N THR A 106 -11.19 -5.53 7.59
CA THR A 106 -9.96 -4.72 7.51
C THR A 106 -10.16 -3.35 8.15
N LEU A 107 -11.27 -2.67 7.85
CA LEU A 107 -11.60 -1.39 8.48
C LEU A 107 -11.65 -1.51 10.01
N SER A 108 -12.39 -2.50 10.51
CA SER A 108 -12.50 -2.79 11.94
C SER A 108 -11.14 -3.10 12.58
N PHE A 109 -10.28 -3.87 11.92
CA PHE A 109 -8.93 -4.17 12.41
C PHE A 109 -8.09 -2.88 12.57
N LEU A 110 -8.14 -1.98 11.58
CA LEU A 110 -7.42 -0.70 11.65
C LEU A 110 -7.92 0.14 12.84
N GLU A 111 -9.22 0.23 13.05
CA GLU A 111 -9.82 1.04 14.13
C GLU A 111 -9.61 0.40 15.50
N THR A 112 -9.86 -0.90 15.65
CA THR A 112 -9.93 -1.55 16.97
C THR A 112 -8.59 -2.13 17.43
N SER A 113 -7.84 -2.76 16.52
CA SER A 113 -6.60 -3.47 16.87
C SER A 113 -5.38 -2.53 16.81
N LEU A 114 -5.38 -1.58 15.88
CA LEU A 114 -4.32 -0.57 15.73
C LEU A 114 -4.69 0.80 16.28
N ASP A 115 -5.93 0.96 16.78
CA ASP A 115 -6.40 2.18 17.46
C ASP A 115 -6.32 3.43 16.56
N PHE A 116 -6.57 3.27 15.26
CA PHE A 116 -6.67 4.40 14.34
C PHE A 116 -8.00 5.12 14.49
N ASP A 117 -7.95 6.45 14.53
CA ASP A 117 -9.14 7.27 14.43
C ASP A 117 -9.66 7.35 12.97
N ARG A 118 -10.87 7.87 12.79
CA ARG A 118 -11.51 7.98 11.47
C ARG A 118 -10.73 8.85 10.47
N HIS A 119 -10.00 9.86 10.92
CA HIS A 119 -9.17 10.67 10.04
C HIS A 119 -7.91 9.91 9.61
N GLU A 120 -7.26 9.22 10.54
CA GLU A 120 -6.08 8.39 10.32
C GLU A 120 -6.38 7.22 9.37
N VAL A 121 -7.47 6.50 9.60
CA VAL A 121 -7.94 5.44 8.69
C VAL A 121 -8.13 5.98 7.28
N ARG A 122 -8.84 7.11 7.12
CA ARG A 122 -9.04 7.73 5.80
C ARG A 122 -7.73 8.11 5.15
N SER A 123 -6.84 8.79 5.88
CA SER A 123 -5.53 9.17 5.35
C SER A 123 -4.70 7.96 4.93
N LEU A 124 -4.75 6.86 5.69
CA LEU A 124 -4.01 5.63 5.38
C LEU A 124 -4.58 4.95 4.14
N LEU A 125 -5.90 4.75 4.10
CA LEU A 125 -6.58 4.05 3.02
C LEU A 125 -6.62 4.85 1.71
N GLU A 126 -6.62 6.18 1.76
CA GLU A 126 -6.47 7.00 0.55
C GLU A 126 -5.07 6.80 -0.07
N LYS A 127 -4.03 6.73 0.76
CA LYS A 127 -2.65 6.52 0.30
C LYS A 127 -2.42 5.09 -0.20
N GLN A 128 -2.96 4.09 0.51
CA GLN A 128 -2.77 2.68 0.22
C GLN A 128 -4.09 1.89 0.28
N PRO A 129 -4.97 2.03 -0.73
CA PRO A 129 -6.27 1.34 -0.75
C PRO A 129 -6.16 -0.18 -0.85
N ALA A 130 -5.02 -0.69 -1.32
CA ALA A 130 -4.73 -2.11 -1.39
C ALA A 130 -4.71 -2.80 -0.01
N VAL A 131 -4.65 -2.05 1.11
CA VAL A 131 -4.80 -2.63 2.45
C VAL A 131 -6.14 -3.33 2.62
N LEU A 132 -7.23 -2.76 2.08
CA LEU A 132 -8.59 -3.30 2.20
C LEU A 132 -8.78 -4.67 1.52
N GLN A 133 -7.84 -5.08 0.67
CA GLN A 133 -7.90 -6.36 -0.01
C GLN A 133 -7.39 -7.52 0.87
N LEU A 134 -6.66 -7.20 1.93
CA LEU A 134 -5.91 -8.17 2.72
C LEU A 134 -6.83 -8.91 3.68
N SER A 135 -6.52 -10.19 3.92
CA SER A 135 -7.14 -10.95 5.00
C SER A 135 -6.58 -10.47 6.34
N VAL A 136 -7.47 -10.22 7.31
CA VAL A 136 -7.04 -9.89 8.68
C VAL A 136 -6.24 -11.04 9.27
N GLU A 137 -6.80 -12.25 9.23
CA GLU A 137 -6.22 -13.45 9.86
C GLU A 137 -4.96 -13.95 9.16
N GLU A 138 -4.94 -13.92 7.82
CA GLU A 138 -3.83 -14.53 7.06
C GLU A 138 -2.73 -13.51 6.74
N ASN A 139 -3.00 -12.21 6.86
CA ASN A 139 -2.04 -11.17 6.45
C ASN A 139 -1.79 -10.11 7.51
N LEU A 140 -2.80 -9.35 7.93
CA LEU A 140 -2.61 -8.17 8.77
C LEU A 140 -2.19 -8.56 10.19
N HIS A 141 -2.91 -9.49 10.82
CA HIS A 141 -2.64 -9.95 12.17
C HIS A 141 -1.25 -10.62 12.29
N PRO A 142 -0.86 -11.60 11.43
CA PRO A 142 0.49 -12.17 11.49
C PRO A 142 1.60 -11.13 11.30
N LYS A 143 1.36 -10.09 10.49
CA LYS A 143 2.33 -9.03 10.24
C LYS A 143 2.52 -8.13 11.46
N VAL A 144 1.42 -7.70 12.08
CA VAL A 144 1.44 -6.94 13.33
C VAL A 144 2.11 -7.77 14.43
N PHE A 145 1.67 -9.01 14.62
CA PHE A 145 2.25 -9.91 15.61
C PHE A 145 3.75 -10.10 15.43
N PHE A 146 4.21 -10.29 14.20
CA PHE A 146 5.63 -10.38 13.89
C PHE A 146 6.41 -9.12 14.26
N MET A 147 5.90 -7.93 13.93
CA MET A 147 6.57 -6.67 14.29
C MET A 147 6.60 -6.43 15.80
N VAL A 148 5.53 -6.80 16.52
CA VAL A 148 5.53 -6.77 17.99
C VAL A 148 6.59 -7.72 18.55
N ARG A 149 6.63 -8.97 18.08
CA ARG A 149 7.55 -9.99 18.60
C ARG A 149 9.01 -9.71 18.27
N GLU A 150 9.32 -9.34 17.03
CA GLU A 150 10.69 -9.22 16.57
C GLU A 150 11.37 -7.90 16.91
N LEU A 151 10.57 -6.83 17.06
CA LEU A 151 11.06 -5.47 17.27
C LEU A 151 10.57 -4.84 18.59
N GLY A 152 9.71 -5.53 19.35
CA GLY A 152 9.15 -4.98 20.59
C GLY A 152 8.28 -3.73 20.36
N LEU A 153 7.74 -3.54 19.15
CA LEU A 153 6.95 -2.36 18.81
C LEU A 153 5.57 -2.45 19.46
N MET A 154 5.22 -1.41 20.22
CA MET A 154 3.89 -1.32 20.84
C MET A 154 2.85 -0.78 19.85
N ARG A 155 1.57 -0.86 20.20
CA ARG A 155 0.45 -0.43 19.36
C ARG A 155 0.64 1.00 18.82
N ASP A 156 1.01 1.95 19.68
CA ASP A 156 1.23 3.34 19.29
C ASP A 156 2.42 3.53 18.34
N ASP A 157 3.45 2.70 18.47
CA ASP A 157 4.59 2.72 17.55
C ASP A 157 4.16 2.24 16.17
N LEU A 158 3.45 1.11 16.10
CA LEU A 158 2.93 0.56 14.86
C LEU A 158 1.96 1.52 14.17
N LYS A 159 1.09 2.15 14.95
CA LYS A 159 0.17 3.20 14.49
C LYS A 159 0.92 4.32 13.75
N LYS A 160 1.95 4.89 14.38
CA LYS A 160 2.80 5.95 13.79
C LYS A 160 3.54 5.45 12.55
N ILE A 161 4.13 4.26 12.63
CA ILE A 161 4.89 3.64 11.53
C ILE A 161 4.01 3.45 10.28
N PHE A 162 2.81 2.91 10.44
CA PHE A 162 1.91 2.65 9.31
C PHE A 162 1.25 3.91 8.76
N LEU A 163 1.03 4.96 9.56
CA LEU A 163 0.58 6.26 9.04
C LEU A 163 1.66 6.96 8.21
N ALA A 164 2.91 6.86 8.66
CA ALA A 164 4.06 7.40 7.95
C ALA A 164 4.36 6.61 6.67
N ASN A 165 4.22 5.28 6.69
CA ASN A 165 4.41 4.44 5.50
C ASN A 165 3.37 3.32 5.38
N PRO A 166 2.17 3.62 4.82
CA PRO A 166 1.09 2.65 4.64
C PRO A 166 1.46 1.44 3.77
N MET A 167 2.49 1.57 2.91
CA MET A 167 2.94 0.48 2.04
C MET A 167 3.38 -0.76 2.84
N LEU A 168 3.90 -0.57 4.05
CA LEU A 168 4.37 -1.66 4.91
C LEU A 168 3.28 -2.70 5.18
N LEU A 169 2.01 -2.28 5.28
CA LEU A 169 0.87 -3.18 5.46
C LEU A 169 0.61 -4.08 4.24
N THR A 170 1.09 -3.69 3.05
CA THR A 170 0.91 -4.46 1.81
C THR A 170 2.14 -5.26 1.41
N LEU A 171 3.28 -5.10 2.10
CA LEU A 171 4.47 -5.89 1.84
C LEU A 171 4.27 -7.34 2.29
N SER A 172 4.84 -8.28 1.52
CA SER A 172 4.86 -9.69 1.91
C SER A 172 5.60 -9.86 3.24
N LEU A 173 4.95 -10.53 4.19
CA LEU A 173 5.60 -10.83 5.46
C LEU A 173 6.79 -11.78 5.25
N ALA A 174 6.59 -12.85 4.48
CA ALA A 174 7.60 -13.88 4.25
C ALA A 174 8.73 -13.43 3.31
N ASN A 175 8.38 -12.75 2.22
CA ASN A 175 9.34 -12.45 1.15
C ASN A 175 9.91 -11.03 1.24
N ASN A 176 9.47 -10.22 2.20
CA ASN A 176 9.96 -8.85 2.36
C ASN A 176 10.29 -8.51 3.82
N LEU A 177 9.30 -8.39 4.70
CA LEU A 177 9.54 -7.87 6.05
C LEU A 177 10.48 -8.77 6.88
N LYS A 178 10.25 -10.09 6.87
CA LYS A 178 11.12 -11.07 7.55
C LYS A 178 12.58 -10.99 7.10
N PRO A 179 12.90 -11.20 5.81
CA PRO A 179 14.29 -11.16 5.35
C PRO A 179 14.92 -9.77 5.53
N LYS A 180 14.14 -8.69 5.44
CA LYS A 180 14.64 -7.33 5.65
C LYS A 180 15.06 -7.08 7.10
N ILE A 181 14.21 -7.45 8.06
CA ILE A 181 14.53 -7.31 9.48
C ILE A 181 15.72 -8.22 9.85
N ALA A 182 15.76 -9.45 9.37
CA ALA A 182 16.87 -10.37 9.61
C ALA A 182 18.21 -9.82 9.07
N PHE A 183 18.18 -9.26 7.86
CA PHE A 183 19.34 -8.57 7.28
C PHE A 183 19.82 -7.42 8.17
N PHE A 184 18.90 -6.57 8.65
CA PHE A 184 19.30 -5.47 9.50
C PHE A 184 19.84 -5.94 10.86
N LYS A 185 19.20 -6.92 11.51
CA LYS A 185 19.75 -7.52 12.75
C LYS A 185 21.21 -7.95 12.54
N LYS A 186 21.51 -8.63 11.44
CA LYS A 186 22.88 -9.01 11.06
C LYS A 186 23.83 -7.82 10.81
N GLU A 187 23.37 -6.77 10.13
CA GLU A 187 24.19 -5.57 9.89
C GLU A 187 24.43 -4.77 11.20
N PHE A 188 23.54 -4.88 12.17
CA PHE A 188 23.64 -4.23 13.48
C PHE A 188 24.25 -5.12 14.58
N ASP A 189 24.64 -6.36 14.23
CA ASP A 189 25.18 -7.35 15.17
C ASP A 189 26.40 -6.81 15.92
N VAL A 190 26.21 -6.65 17.23
CA VAL A 190 27.23 -6.11 18.15
C VAL A 190 28.25 -7.16 18.56
N SER A 191 28.02 -8.44 18.24
CA SER A 191 28.99 -9.52 18.46
C SER A 191 30.28 -9.30 17.68
N LEU A 192 30.24 -8.50 16.61
CA LEU A 192 31.41 -8.03 15.87
C LEU A 192 32.27 -6.99 16.62
N LEU A 193 31.82 -6.50 17.79
CA LEU A 193 32.44 -5.39 18.53
C LEU A 193 32.97 -5.75 19.93
N LEU A 194 32.79 -6.96 20.45
CA LEU A 194 33.19 -7.31 21.83
C LEU A 194 34.24 -8.45 21.89
N PRO A 195 35.41 -8.22 22.54
CA PRO A 195 36.46 -9.24 22.69
C PRO A 195 36.29 -10.16 23.91
N CYS A 196 35.18 -10.10 24.66
CA CYS A 196 35.08 -10.73 25.97
C CYS A 196 34.21 -12.01 25.96
N PHE A 197 34.88 -13.16 25.91
CA PHE A 197 34.26 -14.50 25.92
C PHE A 197 33.61 -14.90 27.26
N SER A 198 33.75 -14.13 28.35
CA SER A 198 33.28 -14.57 29.68
C SER A 198 31.78 -14.36 29.96
N CYS A 199 31.06 -13.60 29.12
CA CYS A 199 29.62 -13.31 29.31
C CYS A 199 28.69 -13.97 28.27
N LEU A 200 29.18 -14.95 27.51
CA LEU A 200 28.54 -15.48 26.30
C LEU A 200 27.06 -15.93 26.44
N ALA A 201 26.65 -16.52 27.56
CA ALA A 201 25.27 -17.00 27.74
C ALA A 201 24.25 -15.90 28.13
N LEU A 202 24.70 -14.81 28.76
CA LEU A 202 23.88 -13.63 29.07
C LEU A 202 23.96 -12.58 27.95
N LEU A 203 25.02 -12.59 27.15
CA LEU A 203 25.20 -11.70 26.01
C LEU A 203 24.35 -12.10 24.81
N THR A 204 24.08 -13.38 24.55
CA THR A 204 23.28 -13.78 23.38
C THR A 204 21.86 -13.22 23.45
N THR A 205 21.18 -13.37 24.59
CA THR A 205 19.83 -12.81 24.79
C THR A 205 19.84 -11.28 24.84
N CYS A 206 20.88 -10.66 25.40
CA CYS A 206 21.03 -9.22 25.45
C CYS A 206 21.39 -8.61 24.06
N SER A 207 22.16 -9.34 23.23
CA SER A 207 22.54 -8.93 21.86
C SER A 207 21.32 -8.95 20.95
N ASP A 208 20.56 -10.05 20.94
CA ASP A 208 19.34 -10.16 20.14
C ASP A 208 18.32 -9.06 20.50
N GLN A 209 18.19 -8.77 21.80
CA GLN A 209 17.34 -7.68 22.29
C GLN A 209 17.87 -6.30 21.90
N LEU A 210 19.18 -6.07 21.96
CA LEU A 210 19.80 -4.81 21.57
C LEU A 210 19.64 -4.56 20.07
N GLU A 211 19.90 -5.58 19.23
CA GLU A 211 19.70 -5.52 17.79
C GLU A 211 18.24 -5.24 17.43
N ALA A 212 17.30 -5.97 18.05
CA ALA A 212 15.88 -5.72 17.90
C ALA A 212 15.52 -4.27 18.26
N THR A 213 16.09 -3.75 19.35
CA THR A 213 15.87 -2.37 19.81
C THR A 213 16.43 -1.33 18.82
N GLU A 214 17.58 -1.59 18.20
CA GLU A 214 18.19 -0.67 17.23
C GLU A 214 17.44 -0.65 15.91
N VAL A 215 17.07 -1.83 15.41
CA VAL A 215 16.21 -1.92 14.23
C VAL A 215 14.86 -1.23 14.52
N ALA A 216 14.29 -1.44 15.71
CA ALA A 216 13.06 -0.76 16.12
C ALA A 216 13.23 0.77 16.13
N LYS A 217 14.35 1.30 16.65
CA LYS A 217 14.64 2.75 16.63
C LYS A 217 14.67 3.29 15.19
N ILE A 218 15.38 2.63 14.28
CA ILE A 218 15.44 3.07 12.87
C ILE A 218 14.07 3.00 12.22
N VAL A 219 13.32 1.91 12.42
CA VAL A 219 11.98 1.74 11.84
C VAL A 219 11.01 2.78 12.38
N LYS A 220 11.09 3.14 13.67
CA LYS A 220 10.27 4.20 14.29
C LYS A 220 10.61 5.57 13.73
N LEU A 221 11.90 5.89 13.59
CA LEU A 221 12.37 7.18 13.07
C LEU A 221 12.16 7.30 11.55
N HIS A 222 12.30 6.20 10.82
CA HIS A 222 12.25 6.16 9.36
C HIS A 222 11.57 4.89 8.82
N PRO A 223 10.23 4.80 8.87
CA PRO A 223 9.46 3.67 8.34
C PRO A 223 9.77 3.28 6.87
N PRO A 224 10.13 4.21 5.95
CA PRO A 224 10.57 3.84 4.61
C PRO A 224 11.83 2.97 4.56
N PHE A 225 12.62 2.89 5.62
CA PHE A 225 13.83 2.09 5.67
C PHE A 225 13.60 0.60 5.31
N LEU A 226 12.46 0.03 5.73
CA LEU A 226 12.09 -1.35 5.39
C LEU A 226 11.67 -1.54 3.92
N THR A 227 11.50 -0.45 3.18
CA THR A 227 11.22 -0.48 1.73
C THR A 227 12.47 -0.34 0.86
N TYR A 228 13.62 -0.03 1.46
CA TYR A 228 14.86 0.11 0.71
C TYR A 228 15.40 -1.23 0.24
N SER A 229 16.06 -1.22 -0.92
CA SER A 229 16.74 -2.40 -1.46
C SER A 229 17.94 -2.76 -0.58
N GLN A 230 18.12 -4.06 -0.31
CA GLN A 230 19.31 -4.55 0.39
C GLN A 230 20.58 -4.21 -0.40
N ASP A 231 20.56 -4.35 -1.72
CA ASP A 231 21.68 -4.00 -2.58
C ASP A 231 22.01 -2.51 -2.51
N ASN A 232 20.99 -1.64 -2.48
CA ASN A 232 21.22 -0.21 -2.32
C ASN A 232 21.88 0.11 -0.99
N ILE A 233 21.44 -0.54 0.09
CA ILE A 233 22.02 -0.38 1.42
C ILE A 233 23.49 -0.82 1.41
N LEU A 234 23.79 -2.00 0.86
CA LEU A 234 25.16 -2.54 0.80
C LEU A 234 26.07 -1.71 -0.10
N ASN A 235 25.60 -1.28 -1.27
CA ASN A 235 26.34 -0.44 -2.20
C ASN A 235 26.64 0.94 -1.58
N THR A 236 25.66 1.53 -0.89
CA THR A 236 25.85 2.80 -0.18
C THR A 236 26.88 2.63 0.95
N SER A 237 26.79 1.56 1.73
CA SER A 237 27.76 1.25 2.78
C SER A 237 29.18 1.08 2.22
N ALA A 238 29.33 0.41 1.08
CA ALA A 238 30.61 0.22 0.40
C ALA A 238 31.17 1.55 -0.12
N TYR A 239 30.33 2.36 -0.77
CA TYR A 239 30.69 3.70 -1.23
C TYR A 239 31.21 4.56 -0.08
N LEU A 240 30.46 4.66 1.01
CA LEU A 240 30.87 5.43 2.19
C LEU A 240 32.17 4.94 2.82
N THR A 241 32.42 3.63 2.78
CA THR A 241 33.69 3.05 3.23
C THR A 241 34.84 3.51 2.34
N GLY A 242 34.64 3.58 1.02
CA GLY A 242 35.60 4.15 0.07
C GLY A 242 35.88 5.65 0.31
N PHE A 243 34.92 6.39 0.86
CA PHE A 243 35.07 7.79 1.29
C PHE A 243 35.68 7.96 2.69
N GLY A 244 36.12 6.87 3.33
CA GLY A 244 36.79 6.92 4.63
C GLY A 244 35.85 6.86 5.85
N ILE A 245 34.55 6.57 5.67
CA ILE A 245 33.66 6.30 6.79
C ILE A 245 33.81 4.83 7.20
N PRO A 246 34.37 4.52 8.38
CA PRO A 246 34.62 3.14 8.76
C PRO A 246 33.31 2.38 8.98
N ARG A 247 33.32 1.06 8.74
CA ARG A 247 32.16 0.19 8.99
C ARG A 247 31.60 0.29 10.41
N SER A 248 32.46 0.52 11.40
CA SER A 248 32.03 0.73 12.79
C SER A 248 31.11 1.94 12.98
N LYS A 249 31.14 2.92 12.08
CA LYS A 249 30.21 4.07 12.07
C LYS A 249 28.97 3.84 11.21
N MET A 250 28.90 2.77 10.43
CA MET A 250 27.81 2.56 9.47
C MET A 250 26.45 2.48 10.17
N ARG A 251 26.40 1.81 11.33
CA ARG A 251 25.20 1.77 12.17
C ARG A 251 24.71 3.17 12.54
N THR A 252 25.61 4.00 13.05
CA THR A 252 25.30 5.39 13.42
C THR A 252 24.88 6.20 12.19
N THR A 253 25.52 5.99 11.04
CA THR A 253 25.13 6.64 9.77
C THR A 253 23.73 6.23 9.33
N MET A 254 23.36 4.95 9.42
CA MET A 254 22.00 4.47 9.11
C MET A 254 20.95 5.07 10.06
N LEU A 255 21.29 5.24 11.34
CA LEU A 255 20.40 5.86 12.34
C LEU A 255 20.16 7.36 12.09
N HIS A 256 21.22 8.11 11.77
CA HIS A 256 21.14 9.57 11.64
C HIS A 256 20.79 10.04 10.22
N CYS A 257 21.14 9.24 9.21
CA CYS A 257 20.97 9.57 7.79
C CYS A 257 20.38 8.39 6.99
N PRO A 258 19.25 7.79 7.41
CA PRO A 258 18.70 6.60 6.76
C PRO A 258 18.37 6.82 5.28
N GLN A 259 17.97 8.03 4.89
CA GLN A 259 17.63 8.42 3.51
C GLN A 259 18.77 8.19 2.51
N LEU A 260 20.03 8.27 2.96
CA LEU A 260 21.19 8.04 2.10
C LEU A 260 21.18 6.63 1.51
N PHE A 261 20.73 5.65 2.29
CA PHE A 261 20.62 4.24 1.89
C PHE A 261 19.39 3.95 1.03
N GLY A 262 18.51 4.94 0.85
CA GLY A 262 17.36 4.88 -0.05
C GLY A 262 17.63 5.43 -1.45
N LEU A 263 18.81 6.00 -1.69
CA LEU A 263 19.19 6.54 -2.99
C LEU A 263 19.33 5.42 -4.02
N ARG A 264 18.97 5.72 -5.27
CA ARG A 264 19.09 4.77 -6.38
C ARG A 264 20.53 4.74 -6.85
N SER A 265 21.00 3.58 -7.30
CA SER A 265 22.39 3.35 -7.71
C SER A 265 22.93 4.32 -8.77
N ALA A 266 22.08 4.92 -9.59
CA ALA A 266 22.47 5.95 -10.57
C ALA A 266 22.89 7.30 -9.96
N THR A 267 22.89 7.44 -8.63
CA THR A 267 23.22 8.68 -7.91
C THR A 267 24.69 8.74 -7.48
N PHE A 268 25.46 7.65 -7.67
CA PHE A 268 26.83 7.51 -7.19
C PHE A 268 27.76 6.96 -8.28
#